data_AF-A0A9R1UTR1-F1
#
_entry.id   AF-A0A9R1UTR1-F1
#
_cell.length_a   1.000
_cell.length_b   1.000
_cell.length_c   1.000
_cell.angle_alpha   90.00
_cell.angle_beta   90.00
_cell.angle_gamma   90.00
#
_symmetry.space_group_name_H-M   'P 1'
#
loop_
_entity.id
_entity.type
_entity.pdbx_description
1 polymer ?
#
loop_
_entity_poly.entity_id
_entity_poly.type
_entity_poly.pdbx_seq_one_letter_code
_entity_poly.pdbx_strand_id
1 'polypeptide(L)'
;MSLPKHLDHGDQDVLWRNESTRGKEKGNTDYSLCCAYGTVQLPDLKKAPPTYERMFQNMDSKSKHFMKNIRRYNSVFSFTSMGGKIDSSINRGNAPYIFRLGGQNYHSIGSLLPAKGSEPKFSQLYIYDTENEISNRQRCFGGEKDQSTSIDSDIIEDIKVMLDSNNVLVRSYRMVRDTFLKNPEVDMQLRLIGRREQDGRTYCWISV
;
A
#
# COMPACT_ATOMS: atom_id res chain seq x y z
N MET A 1 7.25 14.10 17.44
CA MET A 1 6.29 13.12 17.99
C MET A 1 6.84 11.73 17.71
N SER A 2 7.21 10.98 18.75
CA SER A 2 7.84 9.66 18.61
C SER A 2 6.79 8.57 18.41
N LEU A 3 6.88 7.84 17.30
CA LEU A 3 6.06 6.66 17.03
C LEU A 3 6.30 5.56 18.07
N PRO A 4 5.31 4.67 18.33
CA PRO A 4 5.47 3.53 19.21
C PRO A 4 6.70 2.69 18.84
N LYS A 5 7.44 2.23 19.85
CA LYS A 5 8.58 1.33 19.68
C LYS A 5 8.05 -0.03 19.22
N HIS A 6 8.57 -0.49 18.08
CA HIS A 6 8.20 -1.71 17.34
C HIS A 6 6.85 -1.62 16.59
N LEU A 7 6.90 -0.98 15.42
CA LEU A 7 5.98 -1.26 14.33
C LEU A 7 6.48 -2.49 13.59
N ASP A 8 5.96 -3.66 13.96
CA ASP A 8 5.99 -4.83 13.09
C ASP A 8 5.05 -4.55 11.91
N HIS A 9 5.64 -4.00 10.84
CA HIS A 9 4.99 -3.86 9.54
C HIS A 9 4.91 -5.26 8.95
N GLY A 10 3.87 -5.99 9.34
CA GLY A 10 3.68 -7.40 8.99
C GLY A 10 3.77 -7.64 7.48
N ASP A 11 5.00 -7.91 7.03
CA ASP A 11 5.29 -8.64 5.81
C ASP A 11 5.22 -10.11 6.22
N GLN A 12 4.03 -10.68 6.05
CA GLN A 12 3.79 -12.09 6.26
C GLN A 12 3.89 -12.77 4.89
N ASP A 13 4.95 -13.53 4.69
CA ASP A 13 5.13 -14.32 3.47
C ASP A 13 4.02 -15.37 3.37
N VAL A 14 3.20 -15.27 2.32
CA VAL A 14 2.26 -16.32 1.94
C VAL A 14 3.02 -17.34 1.11
N LEU A 15 3.54 -18.38 1.76
CA LEU A 15 4.16 -19.51 1.06
C LEU A 15 3.07 -20.37 0.43
N TRP A 16 3.19 -20.61 -0.88
CA TRP A 16 2.26 -21.49 -1.58
C TRP A 16 2.57 -22.94 -1.22
N ARG A 17 1.54 -23.79 -1.05
CA ARG A 17 1.75 -25.23 -0.79
C ARG A 17 2.70 -25.91 -1.78
N ASN A 18 2.78 -25.42 -3.01
CA ASN A 18 3.68 -25.94 -4.05
C ASN A 18 5.16 -25.57 -3.85
N GLU A 19 5.45 -24.58 -3.00
CA GLU A 19 6.81 -24.17 -2.60
C GLU A 19 7.32 -24.98 -1.41
N SER A 20 6.48 -25.87 -0.86
CA SER A 20 6.89 -26.78 0.22
C SER A 20 7.94 -27.76 -0.27
N THR A 21 8.84 -28.14 0.63
CA THR A 21 9.81 -29.19 0.35
C THR A 21 9.07 -30.51 0.15
N ARG A 22 9.27 -31.14 -1.01
CA ARG A 22 8.73 -32.48 -1.28
C ARG A 22 9.37 -33.46 -0.32
N GLY A 23 8.61 -34.01 0.65
CA GLY A 23 9.12 -35.14 1.44
C GLY A 23 8.49 -35.50 2.78
N LYS A 24 7.47 -34.80 3.32
CA LYS A 24 6.85 -35.24 4.58
C LYS A 24 5.34 -35.36 4.50
N GLU A 25 4.88 -36.58 4.27
CA GLU A 25 3.52 -37.01 4.61
C GLU A 25 3.42 -37.15 6.13
N LYS A 26 3.11 -36.05 6.82
CA LYS A 26 2.36 -35.94 8.09
C LYS A 26 2.78 -34.69 8.87
N GLY A 27 1.88 -33.71 8.92
CA GLY A 27 1.75 -32.80 10.05
C GLY A 27 2.48 -31.46 9.97
N ASN A 28 3.63 -31.35 9.30
CA ASN A 28 4.33 -30.07 9.20
C ASN A 28 4.92 -29.86 7.79
N THR A 29 4.42 -28.85 7.11
CA THR A 29 4.85 -28.45 5.78
C THR A 29 6.11 -27.59 5.91
N ASP A 30 7.29 -28.20 5.75
CA ASP A 30 8.56 -27.47 5.82
C ASP A 30 8.82 -26.73 4.48
N TYR A 31 9.09 -25.43 4.54
CA TYR A 31 9.48 -24.62 3.38
C TYR A 31 10.99 -24.38 3.41
N SER A 32 11.69 -24.65 2.30
CA SER A 32 13.15 -24.45 2.23
C SER A 32 13.54 -22.99 2.06
N LEU A 33 12.62 -22.15 1.57
CA LEU A 33 12.90 -20.77 1.18
C LEU A 33 12.65 -19.74 2.30
N CYS A 34 11.79 -20.06 3.27
CA CYS A 34 11.35 -19.10 4.28
C CYS A 34 11.42 -19.71 5.69
N CYS A 35 11.66 -18.86 6.69
CA CYS A 35 11.75 -19.20 8.11
C CYS A 35 12.97 -20.01 8.58
N ALA A 36 14.06 -20.06 7.81
CA ALA A 36 15.30 -20.78 8.16
C ALA A 36 15.02 -22.23 8.63
N TYR A 37 14.31 -23.01 7.80
CA TYR A 37 13.87 -24.38 8.10
C TYR A 37 12.96 -24.48 9.34
N GLY A 38 12.11 -23.47 9.57
CA GLY A 38 11.15 -23.44 10.69
C GLY A 38 11.75 -22.97 12.02
N THR A 39 12.98 -22.44 12.03
CA THR A 39 13.54 -21.80 13.25
C THR A 39 12.96 -20.42 13.53
N VAL A 40 12.37 -19.77 12.53
CA VAL A 40 11.63 -18.52 12.69
C VAL A 40 10.14 -18.84 12.71
N GLN A 41 9.45 -18.50 13.80
CA GLN A 41 8.00 -18.59 13.87
C GLN A 41 7.41 -17.21 13.52
N LEU A 42 6.78 -17.11 12.35
CA LEU A 42 6.06 -15.90 11.96
C LEU A 42 4.70 -15.83 12.69
N PRO A 43 4.23 -14.64 13.08
CA PRO A 43 2.87 -14.46 13.58
C PRO A 43 1.84 -14.88 12.52
N ASP A 44 0.67 -15.33 12.98
CA ASP A 44 -0.45 -15.69 12.09
C ASP A 44 -0.93 -14.49 11.28
N LEU A 45 -1.34 -14.76 10.03
CA LEU A 45 -1.87 -13.77 9.11
C LEU A 45 -3.01 -12.98 9.74
N LYS A 46 -2.88 -11.65 9.79
CA LYS A 46 -3.98 -10.79 10.25
C LYS A 46 -5.14 -10.94 9.28
N LYS A 47 -6.31 -11.30 9.80
CA LYS A 47 -7.52 -11.41 8.98
C LYS A 47 -7.92 -10.03 8.47
N ALA A 48 -8.19 -9.94 7.17
CA ALA A 48 -8.73 -8.73 6.58
C ALA A 48 -10.14 -8.46 7.13
N PRO A 49 -10.57 -7.19 7.22
CA PRO A 49 -11.96 -6.86 7.53
C PRO A 49 -12.93 -7.50 6.52
N PRO A 50 -14.07 -8.07 6.95
CA PRO A 50 -14.98 -8.80 6.07
C PRO A 50 -15.49 -7.98 4.88
N THR A 51 -15.64 -6.67 5.04
CA THR A 51 -16.04 -5.77 3.95
C THR A 51 -15.01 -5.74 2.83
N TYR A 52 -13.73 -5.71 3.17
CA TYR A 52 -12.62 -5.72 2.21
C TYR A 52 -12.45 -7.11 1.58
N GLU A 53 -12.56 -8.18 2.37
CA GLU A 53 -12.44 -9.55 1.86
C GLU A 53 -13.48 -9.86 0.77
N ARG A 54 -14.73 -9.39 0.93
CA ARG A 54 -15.79 -9.54 -0.09
C ARG A 54 -15.45 -8.87 -1.42
N MET A 55 -14.65 -7.79 -1.42
CA MET A 55 -14.22 -7.13 -2.67
C MET A 55 -13.37 -8.03 -3.56
N PHE A 56 -12.70 -9.05 -2.99
CA PHE A 56 -11.87 -10.00 -3.73
C PHE A 56 -12.64 -11.23 -4.24
N GLN A 57 -13.91 -11.39 -3.85
CA GLN A 57 -14.69 -12.59 -4.18
C GLN A 57 -15.31 -12.55 -5.59
N ASN A 58 -15.30 -11.39 -6.26
CA ASN A 58 -15.79 -11.21 -7.64
C ASN A 58 -17.28 -11.60 -7.85
N MET A 59 -18.09 -11.48 -6.80
CA MET A 59 -19.48 -11.95 -6.76
C MET A 59 -20.48 -10.90 -7.25
N ASP A 60 -20.29 -9.64 -6.87
CA ASP A 60 -21.16 -8.51 -7.20
C ASP A 60 -20.50 -7.55 -8.20
N SER A 61 -21.25 -6.55 -8.69
CA SER A 61 -20.72 -5.55 -9.63
C SER A 61 -19.59 -4.72 -9.01
N LYS A 62 -19.67 -4.43 -7.70
CA LYS A 62 -18.67 -3.64 -6.95
C LYS A 62 -17.33 -4.36 -6.87
N SER A 63 -17.32 -5.63 -6.48
CA SER A 63 -16.13 -6.50 -6.43
C SER A 63 -15.55 -6.77 -7.83
N LYS A 64 -16.40 -6.95 -8.86
CA LYS A 64 -15.95 -7.02 -10.26
C LYS A 64 -15.22 -5.75 -10.70
N HIS A 65 -15.78 -4.58 -10.37
CA HIS A 65 -15.17 -3.28 -10.69
C HIS A 65 -13.87 -3.05 -9.91
N PHE A 66 -13.85 -3.40 -8.63
CA PHE A 66 -12.66 -3.37 -7.78
C PHE A 66 -11.56 -4.23 -8.36
N MET A 67 -11.83 -5.51 -8.64
CA MET A 67 -10.84 -6.46 -9.17
C MET A 67 -10.31 -6.02 -10.53
N LYS A 68 -11.17 -5.50 -11.42
CA LYS A 68 -10.76 -4.94 -12.72
C LYS A 68 -9.80 -3.75 -12.56
N ASN A 69 -9.97 -2.95 -11.51
CA ASN A 69 -9.23 -1.70 -11.30
C ASN A 69 -8.31 -1.72 -10.06
N ILE A 70 -7.98 -2.91 -9.53
CA ILE A 70 -7.33 -3.05 -8.22
C ILE A 70 -6.01 -2.28 -8.11
N ARG A 71 -5.22 -2.24 -9.19
CA ARG A 71 -3.96 -1.48 -9.25
C ARG A 71 -4.18 0.02 -9.07
N ARG A 72 -5.27 0.55 -9.62
CA ARG A 72 -5.64 1.98 -9.46
C ARG A 72 -6.04 2.26 -8.03
N TYR A 73 -6.88 1.42 -7.42
CA TYR A 73 -7.24 1.54 -6.00
C TYR A 73 -6.00 1.48 -5.09
N ASN A 74 -5.12 0.51 -5.28
CA ASN A 74 -3.89 0.40 -4.51
C ASN A 74 -3.00 1.64 -4.69
N SER A 75 -2.94 2.19 -5.90
CA SER A 75 -2.16 3.41 -6.18
C SER A 75 -2.77 4.66 -5.54
N VAL A 76 -4.11 4.80 -5.55
CA VAL A 76 -4.83 5.90 -4.88
C VAL A 76 -4.51 5.94 -3.38
N PHE A 77 -4.43 4.78 -2.73
CA PHE A 77 -4.17 4.67 -1.30
C PHE A 77 -2.69 4.53 -0.92
N SER A 78 -1.78 4.56 -1.90
CA SER A 78 -0.35 4.47 -1.61
C SER A 78 0.15 5.68 -0.82
N PHE A 79 0.93 5.44 0.23
CA PHE A 79 1.60 6.50 0.99
C PHE A 79 2.84 7.03 0.28
N THR A 80 3.47 6.22 -0.57
CA THR A 80 4.76 6.55 -1.19
C THR A 80 4.65 6.46 -2.70
N SER A 81 5.41 7.31 -3.39
CA SER A 81 5.64 7.10 -4.82
C SER A 81 6.77 6.11 -5.01
N MET A 82 6.70 5.33 -6.09
CA MET A 82 7.80 4.49 -6.51
C MET A 82 8.68 5.29 -7.48
N GLY A 83 9.94 5.50 -7.09
CA GLY A 83 10.98 6.05 -7.94
C GLY A 83 11.79 4.93 -8.60
N GLY A 84 12.11 5.10 -9.87
CA GLY A 84 12.89 4.14 -10.64
C GLY A 84 12.88 4.44 -12.13
N LYS A 85 13.81 3.83 -12.87
CA LYS A 85 13.84 3.96 -14.34
C LYS A 85 12.91 2.90 -14.94
N ILE A 86 11.77 3.35 -15.47
CA ILE A 86 10.85 2.48 -16.20
C ILE A 86 11.33 2.37 -17.65
N ASP A 87 11.59 1.14 -18.10
CA ASP A 87 11.91 0.86 -19.50
C ASP A 87 10.64 0.47 -20.26
N SER A 88 10.08 1.43 -20.99
CA SER A 88 8.87 1.23 -21.81
C SER A 88 9.17 0.66 -23.20
N SER A 89 10.44 0.48 -23.57
CA SER A 89 10.83 0.11 -24.94
C SER A 89 10.45 -1.31 -25.34
N ILE A 90 10.08 -2.15 -24.38
CA ILE A 90 9.80 -3.59 -24.56
C ILE A 90 8.38 -3.85 -25.05
N ASN A 91 7.43 -2.97 -24.73
CA ASN A 91 6.01 -3.17 -25.03
C ASN A 91 5.66 -2.78 -26.48
N ARG A 92 6.36 -3.35 -27.47
CA ARG A 92 6.23 -3.01 -28.90
C ARG A 92 5.50 -4.06 -29.76
N GLY A 93 4.78 -5.01 -29.13
CA GLY A 93 4.05 -6.05 -29.85
C GLY A 93 2.83 -6.55 -29.08
N ASN A 94 2.18 -7.60 -29.60
CA ASN A 94 0.98 -8.21 -29.01
C ASN A 94 1.27 -9.11 -27.79
N ALA A 95 2.44 -8.98 -27.17
CA ALA A 95 2.80 -9.74 -25.99
C ALA A 95 2.11 -9.16 -24.74
N PRO A 96 1.91 -9.97 -23.68
CA PRO A 96 1.46 -9.46 -22.39
C PRO A 96 2.34 -8.30 -21.92
N TYR A 97 1.71 -7.27 -21.33
CA TYR A 97 2.41 -6.07 -20.91
C TYR A 97 3.49 -6.38 -19.87
N ILE A 98 4.72 -5.95 -20.14
CA ILE A 98 5.86 -6.11 -19.25
C ILE A 98 6.15 -4.76 -18.59
N PHE A 99 6.06 -4.71 -17.26
CA PHE A 99 6.50 -3.57 -16.47
C PHE A 99 7.96 -3.77 -16.06
N ARG A 100 8.90 -3.21 -16.84
CA ARG A 100 10.34 -3.34 -16.56
C ARG A 100 10.86 -2.15 -15.76
N LEU A 101 11.36 -2.45 -14.57
CA LEU A 101 12.11 -1.53 -13.72
C LEU A 101 13.61 -1.81 -13.87
N GLY A 102 14.40 -0.76 -14.04
CA GLY A 102 15.85 -0.84 -14.12
C GLY A 102 16.54 0.00 -13.04
N GLY A 103 17.68 -0.49 -12.55
CA GLY A 103 18.49 0.20 -11.54
C GLY A 103 18.01 -0.02 -10.10
N GLN A 104 18.34 0.92 -9.22
CA GLN A 104 17.88 0.93 -7.84
C GLN A 104 16.47 1.54 -7.75
N ASN A 105 15.52 0.77 -7.22
CA ASN A 105 14.18 1.27 -6.91
C ASN A 105 14.18 1.85 -5.50
N TYR A 106 13.47 2.95 -5.31
CA TYR A 106 13.30 3.57 -4.01
C TYR A 106 11.86 4.03 -3.81
N HIS A 107 11.39 3.96 -2.57
CA HIS A 107 10.13 4.57 -2.17
C HIS A 107 10.40 6.01 -1.75
N SER A 108 9.72 6.95 -2.40
CA SER A 108 9.86 8.37 -2.12
C SER A 108 8.65 8.87 -1.34
N ILE A 109 8.92 9.45 -0.18
CA ILE A 109 7.93 10.20 0.60
C ILE A 109 8.22 11.68 0.35
N GLY A 110 7.28 12.36 -0.31
CA GLY A 110 7.39 13.78 -0.60
C GLY A 110 7.10 14.67 0.61
N SER A 111 6.92 15.97 0.35
CA SER A 111 6.41 16.90 1.35
C SER A 111 5.06 16.46 1.90
N LEU A 112 4.79 16.78 3.18
CA LEU A 112 3.52 16.44 3.84
C LEU A 112 2.32 17.22 3.28
N LEU A 113 2.58 18.41 2.71
CA LEU A 113 1.60 19.25 2.05
C LEU A 113 1.96 19.45 0.57
N PRO A 114 0.96 19.59 -0.31
CA PRO A 114 1.21 19.95 -1.71
C PRO A 114 1.78 21.37 -1.82
N ALA A 115 2.53 21.63 -2.89
CA ALA A 115 2.92 22.98 -3.24
C ALA A 115 1.68 23.82 -3.57
N LYS A 116 1.75 25.15 -3.38
CA LYS A 116 0.63 26.06 -3.66
C LYS A 116 0.13 25.85 -5.09
N GLY A 117 -1.16 25.58 -5.24
CA GLY A 117 -1.82 25.35 -6.53
C GLY A 117 -1.60 23.98 -7.17
N SER A 118 -0.85 23.07 -6.52
CA SER A 118 -0.67 21.69 -6.98
C SER A 118 -1.70 20.75 -6.38
N GLU A 119 -2.10 19.72 -7.12
CA GLU A 119 -2.97 18.67 -6.60
C GLU A 119 -2.23 17.78 -5.58
N PRO A 120 -2.91 17.37 -4.49
CA PRO A 120 -2.33 16.48 -3.49
C PRO A 120 -2.08 15.08 -4.07
N LYS A 121 -0.94 14.47 -3.71
CA LYS A 121 -0.56 13.12 -4.18
C LYS A 121 -0.06 12.24 -3.03
N PHE A 122 -0.29 10.92 -3.15
CA PHE A 122 0.20 9.89 -2.22
C PHE A 122 -0.14 10.22 -0.75
N SER A 123 0.87 10.31 0.13
CA SER A 123 0.73 10.66 1.55
C SER A 123 -0.04 11.96 1.80
N GLN A 124 0.03 12.93 0.89
CA GLN A 124 -0.63 14.24 1.05
C GLN A 124 -2.16 14.09 1.07
N LEU A 125 -2.73 13.07 0.43
CA LEU A 125 -4.17 12.79 0.40
C LEU A 125 -4.74 12.42 1.78
N TYR A 126 -3.89 12.06 2.74
CA TYR A 126 -4.31 11.78 4.11
C TYR A 126 -4.32 13.03 5.00
N ILE A 127 -3.69 14.12 4.53
CA ILE A 127 -3.48 15.36 5.29
C ILE A 127 -4.25 16.54 4.69
N TYR A 128 -4.11 16.77 3.39
CA TYR A 128 -4.62 17.94 2.70
C TYR A 128 -6.12 17.79 2.37
N ASP A 129 -6.90 18.83 2.66
CA ASP A 129 -8.32 18.97 2.29
C ASP A 129 -9.11 17.66 2.44
N THR A 130 -9.21 17.20 3.69
CA THR A 130 -9.86 15.91 3.96
C THR A 130 -11.38 15.94 3.81
N GLU A 131 -11.98 17.13 3.71
CA GLU A 131 -13.40 17.29 3.39
C GLU A 131 -13.69 16.82 1.97
N ASN A 132 -12.76 17.08 1.02
CA ASN A 132 -12.88 16.66 -0.37
C ASN A 132 -11.98 15.46 -0.71
N GLU A 133 -11.58 14.65 0.28
CA GLU A 133 -10.61 13.56 0.10
C GLU A 133 -11.01 12.58 -1.01
N ILE A 134 -12.29 12.19 -1.07
CA ILE A 134 -12.81 11.25 -2.07
C ILE A 134 -12.65 11.83 -3.48
N SER A 135 -13.07 13.07 -3.69
CA SER A 135 -12.94 13.76 -4.98
C SER A 135 -11.47 13.97 -5.36
N ASN A 136 -10.62 14.33 -4.41
CA ASN A 136 -9.17 14.48 -4.62
C ASN A 136 -8.54 13.14 -5.04
N ARG A 137 -8.95 12.02 -4.41
CA ARG A 137 -8.52 10.66 -4.78
C ARG A 137 -9.00 10.23 -6.16
N GLN A 138 -10.22 10.58 -6.57
CA GLN A 138 -10.73 10.29 -7.92
C GLN A 138 -9.95 11.06 -8.99
N ARG A 139 -9.58 12.32 -8.72
CA ARG A 139 -8.82 13.17 -9.65
C ARG A 139 -7.41 12.66 -9.92
N CYS A 140 -6.79 11.91 -8.99
CA CYS A 140 -5.44 11.36 -9.17
C CYS A 140 -5.24 10.53 -10.46
N PHE A 141 -6.32 9.96 -11.00
CA PHE A 141 -6.31 9.17 -12.23
C PHE A 141 -7.25 9.72 -13.31
N GLY A 142 -7.62 11.00 -13.23
CA GLY A 142 -8.50 11.69 -14.17
C GLY A 142 -7.84 11.96 -15.52
N GLY A 143 -7.74 10.92 -16.36
CA GLY A 143 -7.34 11.01 -17.76
C GLY A 143 -8.30 10.21 -18.66
N GLU A 144 -9.11 10.95 -19.43
CA GLU A 144 -9.93 10.61 -20.61
C GLU A 144 -11.07 9.54 -20.54
N LYS A 145 -12.28 10.10 -20.75
CA LYS A 145 -13.37 9.66 -21.65
C LYS A 145 -14.14 8.36 -21.41
N ASP A 146 -13.68 7.43 -20.58
CA ASP A 146 -14.40 6.17 -20.37
C ASP A 146 -15.03 6.05 -18.97
N GLN A 147 -16.34 6.25 -18.88
CA GLN A 147 -17.13 6.06 -17.64
C GLN A 147 -16.97 4.65 -17.05
N SER A 148 -16.59 3.67 -17.87
CA SER A 148 -16.36 2.28 -17.45
C SER A 148 -15.01 2.05 -16.73
N THR A 149 -14.15 3.07 -16.67
CA THR A 149 -12.82 3.03 -16.04
C THR A 149 -12.63 4.06 -14.94
N SER A 150 -13.67 4.87 -14.66
CA SER A 150 -13.64 5.80 -13.53
C SER A 150 -13.54 5.03 -12.21
N ILE A 151 -12.80 5.59 -11.27
CA ILE A 151 -12.66 5.02 -9.94
C ILE A 151 -13.96 5.30 -9.17
N ASP A 152 -14.64 4.24 -8.77
CA ASP A 152 -15.89 4.28 -8.02
C ASP A 152 -15.67 4.91 -6.63
N SER A 153 -16.46 5.95 -6.31
CA SER A 153 -16.41 6.69 -5.05
C SER A 153 -16.75 5.81 -3.84
N ASP A 154 -17.69 4.89 -3.98
CA ASP A 154 -18.19 4.07 -2.89
C ASP A 154 -17.14 3.02 -2.50
N ILE A 155 -16.31 2.61 -3.45
CA ILE A 155 -15.16 1.74 -3.17
C ILE A 155 -14.04 2.53 -2.50
N ILE A 156 -13.81 3.77 -2.92
CA ILE A 156 -12.85 4.66 -2.24
C ILE A 156 -13.29 4.89 -0.79
N GLU A 157 -14.57 5.18 -0.56
CA GLU A 157 -15.10 5.42 0.78
C GLU A 157 -14.94 4.19 1.68
N ASP A 158 -15.31 3.00 1.20
CA ASP A 158 -15.15 1.74 1.94
C ASP A 158 -13.68 1.49 2.33
N ILE A 159 -12.74 1.65 1.39
CA ILE A 159 -11.31 1.45 1.65
C ILE A 159 -10.80 2.50 2.63
N LYS A 160 -11.23 3.77 2.48
CA LYS A 160 -10.86 4.86 3.39
C LYS A 160 -11.32 4.56 4.82
N VAL A 161 -12.59 4.21 5.02
CA VAL A 161 -13.14 3.88 6.36
C VAL A 161 -12.40 2.70 6.98
N MET A 162 -12.11 1.68 6.17
CA MET A 162 -11.33 0.53 6.59
C MET A 162 -9.93 0.93 7.05
N LEU A 163 -9.22 1.74 6.25
CA LEU A 163 -7.87 2.16 6.56
C LEU A 163 -7.82 3.12 7.77
N ASP A 164 -8.74 4.08 7.88
CA ASP A 164 -8.84 4.97 9.05
C ASP A 164 -9.03 4.16 10.35
N SER A 165 -9.82 3.09 10.29
CA SER A 165 -10.12 2.24 11.45
C SER A 165 -8.98 1.31 11.84
N ASN A 166 -8.26 0.73 10.86
CA ASN A 166 -7.33 -0.39 11.11
C ASN A 166 -5.86 -0.02 10.94
N ASN A 167 -5.54 0.99 10.13
CA ASN A 167 -4.17 1.27 9.72
C ASN A 167 -3.50 2.33 10.61
N VAL A 168 -2.44 1.92 11.31
CA VAL A 168 -1.66 2.77 12.22
C VAL A 168 -0.91 3.90 11.51
N LEU A 169 -0.52 3.71 10.25
CA LEU A 169 0.10 4.77 9.45
C LEU A 169 -0.94 5.84 9.13
N VAL A 170 -2.14 5.45 8.68
CA VAL A 170 -3.22 6.42 8.44
C VAL A 170 -3.47 7.25 9.69
N ARG A 171 -3.59 6.63 10.86
CA ARG A 171 -3.73 7.36 12.14
C ARG A 171 -2.60 8.36 12.38
N SER A 172 -1.36 8.01 12.05
CA SER A 172 -0.21 8.90 12.17
C SER A 172 -0.32 10.12 11.23
N TYR A 173 -0.76 9.91 9.99
CA TYR A 173 -1.03 11.00 9.04
C TYR A 173 -2.23 11.86 9.46
N ARG A 174 -3.30 11.27 10.02
CA ARG A 174 -4.44 12.03 10.58
C ARG A 174 -4.03 12.92 11.74
N MET A 175 -3.12 12.46 12.59
CA MET A 175 -2.58 13.27 13.68
C MET A 175 -1.77 14.46 13.17
N VAL A 176 -0.98 14.27 12.10
CA VAL A 176 -0.26 15.37 11.43
C VAL A 176 -1.25 16.39 10.86
N ARG A 177 -2.33 15.93 10.19
CA ARG A 177 -3.42 16.81 9.74
C ARG A 177 -4.01 17.64 10.87
N ASP A 178 -4.42 16.98 11.96
CA ASP A 178 -5.08 17.66 13.07
C ASP A 178 -4.17 18.71 13.71
N THR A 179 -2.85 18.48 13.66
CA THR A 179 -1.85 19.43 14.14
C THR A 179 -1.72 20.64 13.19
N PHE A 180 -1.72 20.42 11.87
CA PHE A 180 -1.73 21.52 10.89
C PHE A 180 -3.01 22.37 10.95
N LEU A 181 -4.17 21.74 11.17
CA LEU A 181 -5.44 22.48 11.33
C LEU A 181 -5.44 23.38 12.56
N LYS A 182 -4.78 22.96 13.65
CA LYS A 182 -4.66 23.76 14.87
C LYS A 182 -3.58 24.84 14.76
N ASN A 183 -2.46 24.53 14.11
CA ASN A 183 -1.32 25.44 13.99
C ASN A 183 -0.73 25.38 12.57
N PRO A 184 -1.18 26.24 11.64
CA PRO A 184 -0.78 26.19 10.24
C PRO A 184 0.70 26.52 9.98
N GLU A 185 1.35 27.25 10.89
CA GLU A 185 2.73 27.72 10.75
C GLU A 185 3.78 26.77 11.35
N VAL A 186 3.36 25.65 11.93
CA VAL A 186 4.30 24.72 12.58
C VAL A 186 5.06 23.93 11.53
N ASP A 187 6.39 24.06 11.55
CA ASP A 187 7.28 23.17 10.81
C ASP A 187 7.25 21.77 11.44
N MET A 188 6.74 20.80 10.68
CA MET A 188 6.58 19.42 11.14
C MET A 188 7.28 18.45 10.19
N GLN A 189 7.94 17.47 10.80
CA GLN A 189 8.53 16.36 10.07
C GLN A 189 8.05 15.02 10.64
N LEU A 190 7.51 14.19 9.76
CA LEU A 190 7.24 12.79 10.05
C LEU A 190 8.52 11.99 9.81
N ARG A 191 9.04 11.32 10.86
CA ARG A 191 10.25 10.49 10.77
C ARG A 191 9.92 9.07 11.19
N LEU A 192 10.36 8.10 10.39
CA LEU A 192 10.41 6.70 10.79
C LEU A 192 11.60 6.54 11.75
N ILE A 193 11.33 6.25 13.01
CA ILE A 193 12.36 6.03 14.02
C ILE A 193 12.69 4.53 14.04
N GLY A 194 13.67 4.11 13.25
CA GLY A 194 14.22 2.76 13.30
C GLY A 194 15.42 2.70 14.24
N ARG A 195 15.35 1.90 15.32
CA ARG A 195 16.55 1.47 16.06
C ARG A 195 17.14 0.25 15.35
N ARG A 196 18.23 0.44 14.61
CA ARG A 196 18.99 -0.66 13.97
C ARG A 196 19.89 -1.35 15.00
N GLU A 197 19.29 -1.94 16.03
CA GLU A 197 20.04 -2.74 17.02
C GLU A 197 20.14 -4.23 16.61
N GLN A 198 19.42 -4.65 15.56
CA GLN A 198 19.48 -6.00 14.98
C GLN A 198 19.61 -5.93 13.45
N ASP A 199 20.30 -6.92 12.89
CA ASP A 199 20.79 -7.01 11.50
C ASP A 199 19.78 -6.53 10.44
N GLY A 200 20.22 -5.67 9.53
CA GLY A 200 19.39 -4.92 8.58
C GLY A 200 18.91 -5.71 7.36
N ARG A 201 18.97 -7.05 7.41
CA ARG A 201 18.55 -7.92 6.31
C ARG A 201 17.07 -8.28 6.31
N THR A 202 16.30 -7.83 7.30
CA THR A 202 15.01 -8.47 7.59
C THR A 202 13.78 -7.82 6.96
N TYR A 203 13.81 -6.59 6.43
CA TYR A 203 12.58 -5.97 5.90
C TYR A 203 12.84 -5.08 4.70
N CYS A 204 12.91 -5.69 3.52
CA CYS A 204 12.82 -4.97 2.26
C CYS A 204 12.27 -5.89 1.17
N TRP A 205 11.00 -6.31 1.27
CA TRP A 205 10.38 -7.11 0.21
C TRP A 205 8.95 -6.65 -0.07
N ILE A 206 8.87 -5.73 -1.05
CA ILE A 206 7.91 -5.67 -2.16
C ILE A 206 6.48 -6.13 -1.86
N SER A 207 5.57 -5.16 -1.73
CA SER A 207 4.14 -5.38 -2.00
C SER A 207 3.92 -5.65 -3.49
N VAL A 208 3.18 -6.70 -3.81
CA VAL A 208 2.51 -6.88 -5.11
C VAL A 208 1.01 -6.68 -4.90
#